data_AF-A0A395H563-F1
#
_entry.id   AF-A0A395H563-F1
#
_cell.length_a   1.000
_cell.length_b   1.000
_cell.length_c   1.000
_cell.angle_alpha   90.00
_cell.angle_beta   90.00
_cell.angle_gamma   90.00
#
_symmetry.space_group_name_H-M   'P 1'
#
loop_
_entity.id
_entity.type
_entity.pdbx_description
1 polymer ?
#
loop_
_entity_poly.entity_id
_entity_poly.type
_entity_poly.pdbx_seq_one_letter_code
_entity_poly.pdbx_strand_id
1 'polypeptide(L)'
;MAWSQVSPRRWERRIDGLDGFCAHIASVSASLYNGQHHLTTFNKLQLELNMPAADLEASLKRAWIQLRSTFIVSVATDGDELHPTVPPIAQTTLYYLPTTSELILRAPHHLLDGTGIMRLWDRFLGILVSPPEATKITFPDEPSWLPPSLSEVLGVPDEPTPEQRAMIMEMFRPYQEHGPGIGPISNLGSRPAGYCRHAKLVVPPHITQAIIQACKAKGISVSSAIQAAYIQTIKQHADPNHPSSHYITTAQFNVRPYLPPQAAQHAASLYLI
;
A
#
# COMPACT_ATOMS: atom_id res chain seq x y z
N MET A 1 10.36 15.34 -12.64
CA MET A 1 9.42 16.39 -13.09
C MET A 1 8.87 17.10 -11.88
N ALA A 2 9.11 18.42 -11.77
CA ALA A 2 8.71 19.19 -10.59
C ALA A 2 7.19 19.36 -10.46
N TRP A 3 6.73 19.52 -9.22
CA TRP A 3 5.36 19.92 -8.91
C TRP A 3 5.07 21.33 -9.44
N SER A 4 3.88 21.51 -10.02
CA SER A 4 3.38 22.81 -10.46
C SER A 4 2.10 23.18 -9.70
N GLN A 5 1.98 24.45 -9.32
CA GLN A 5 0.78 24.94 -8.69
C GLN A 5 -0.31 25.16 -9.76
N VAL A 6 -1.43 24.45 -9.63
CA VAL A 6 -2.58 24.59 -10.54
C VAL A 6 -3.71 25.43 -9.93
N SER A 7 -3.72 25.59 -8.61
CA SER A 7 -4.62 26.52 -7.90
C SER A 7 -4.07 26.91 -6.51
N PRO A 8 -4.66 27.88 -5.80
CA PRO A 8 -4.14 28.42 -4.53
C PRO A 8 -3.85 27.40 -3.41
N ARG A 9 -4.27 26.14 -3.53
CA ARG A 9 -3.95 25.03 -2.60
C ARG A 9 -3.81 23.69 -3.30
N ARG A 10 -3.55 23.70 -4.61
CA ARG A 10 -3.50 22.48 -5.41
C ARG A 10 -2.23 22.49 -6.24
N TRP A 11 -1.46 21.45 -6.03
CA TRP A 11 -0.24 21.16 -6.76
C TRP A 11 -0.43 19.86 -7.50
N GLU A 12 0.06 19.82 -8.73
CA GLU A 12 0.02 18.65 -9.57
C GLU A 12 1.41 18.35 -10.11
N ARG A 13 1.67 17.07 -10.34
CA ARG A 13 2.86 16.56 -11.00
C ARG A 13 2.40 15.59 -12.06
N ARG A 14 3.10 15.54 -13.19
CA ARG A 14 2.88 14.49 -14.18
C ARG A 14 3.17 13.13 -13.54
N ILE A 15 2.19 12.24 -13.62
CA ILE A 15 2.33 10.86 -13.18
C ILE A 15 3.32 10.14 -14.11
N ASP A 16 4.29 9.43 -13.53
CA ASP A 16 5.33 8.68 -14.24
C ASP A 16 5.60 7.33 -13.55
N GLY A 17 6.37 6.46 -14.23
CA GLY A 17 6.84 5.19 -13.68
C GLY A 17 5.76 4.35 -13.00
N LEU A 18 6.02 3.97 -11.74
CA LEU A 18 5.15 3.10 -10.95
C LEU A 18 3.83 3.79 -10.56
N ASP A 19 3.83 5.10 -10.33
CA ASP A 19 2.60 5.86 -10.06
C ASP A 19 1.65 5.77 -11.27
N GLY A 20 2.24 5.87 -12.47
CA GLY A 20 1.56 5.78 -13.75
C GLY A 20 0.96 4.40 -13.99
N PHE A 21 1.76 3.36 -13.72
CA PHE A 21 1.28 1.99 -13.73
C PHE A 21 0.10 1.79 -12.77
N CYS A 22 0.22 2.23 -11.51
CA CYS A 22 -0.85 2.07 -10.53
C CYS A 22 -2.12 2.84 -10.93
N ALA A 23 -1.99 4.09 -11.39
CA ALA A 23 -3.14 4.87 -11.85
C ALA A 23 -3.82 4.25 -13.09
N HIS A 24 -3.02 3.74 -14.03
CA HIS A 24 -3.53 3.09 -15.24
C HIS A 24 -4.29 1.80 -14.90
N ILE A 25 -3.71 0.91 -14.10
CA ILE A 25 -4.36 -0.34 -13.68
C ILE A 25 -5.64 -0.05 -12.86
N ALA A 26 -5.63 0.97 -12.00
CA ALA A 26 -6.83 1.41 -11.28
C ALA A 26 -7.95 1.88 -12.22
N SER A 27 -7.60 2.58 -13.30
CA SER A 27 -8.56 3.04 -14.32
C SER A 27 -9.13 1.89 -15.15
N VAL A 28 -8.26 0.99 -15.64
CA VAL A 28 -8.66 -0.19 -16.42
C VAL A 28 -9.53 -1.14 -15.58
N SER A 29 -9.19 -1.34 -14.31
CA SER A 29 -10.04 -2.14 -13.43
C SER A 29 -11.40 -1.50 -13.19
N ALA A 30 -11.45 -0.19 -12.94
CA ALA A 30 -12.72 0.50 -12.75
C ALA A 30 -13.65 0.37 -13.96
N SER A 31 -13.11 0.41 -15.20
CA SER A 31 -13.92 0.23 -16.41
C SER A 31 -14.40 -1.22 -16.60
N LEU A 32 -13.62 -2.21 -16.17
CA LEU A 32 -13.95 -3.63 -16.33
C LEU A 32 -14.82 -4.20 -15.19
N TYR A 33 -14.79 -3.59 -14.00
CA TYR A 33 -15.41 -4.13 -12.79
C TYR A 33 -16.41 -3.16 -12.13
N ASN A 34 -17.35 -2.61 -12.90
CA ASN A 34 -18.45 -1.76 -12.40
C ASN A 34 -17.99 -0.59 -11.51
N GLY A 35 -16.89 0.07 -11.88
CA GLY A 35 -16.33 1.19 -11.11
C GLY A 35 -15.51 0.76 -9.90
N GLN A 36 -15.21 -0.52 -9.71
CA GLN A 36 -14.29 -0.96 -8.66
C GLN A 36 -12.85 -0.61 -9.05
N HIS A 37 -12.27 0.36 -8.36
CA HIS A 37 -10.87 0.73 -8.53
C HIS A 37 -9.97 -0.27 -7.79
N HIS A 38 -9.30 -1.15 -8.54
CA HIS A 38 -8.16 -1.89 -7.98
C HIS A 38 -7.02 -0.91 -7.65
N LEU A 39 -6.17 -1.27 -6.69
CA LEU A 39 -5.08 -0.41 -6.19
C LEU A 39 -5.57 0.79 -5.36
N THR A 40 -6.61 0.58 -4.55
CA THR A 40 -6.86 1.38 -3.36
C THR A 40 -6.30 0.63 -2.15
N THR A 41 -5.40 1.25 -1.40
CA THR A 41 -4.91 0.68 -0.14
C THR A 41 -6.01 0.76 0.92
N PHE A 42 -6.12 -0.28 1.74
CA PHE A 42 -7.03 -0.33 2.88
C PHE A 42 -6.24 -0.73 4.12
N ASN A 43 -5.95 0.25 4.97
CA ASN A 43 -5.05 0.08 6.10
C ASN A 43 -5.84 0.15 7.39
N LYS A 44 -5.87 -0.96 8.13
CA LYS A 44 -6.58 -1.10 9.40
C LYS A 44 -5.62 -1.01 10.56
N LEU A 45 -5.91 -0.09 11.48
CA LEU A 45 -5.22 0.06 12.76
C LEU A 45 -6.23 -0.13 13.89
N GLN A 46 -5.94 -1.07 14.79
CA GLN A 46 -6.69 -1.27 16.03
C GLN A 46 -6.06 -0.38 17.10
N LEU A 47 -6.85 0.50 17.73
CA LEU A 47 -6.37 1.38 18.79
C LEU A 47 -6.67 0.78 20.16
N GLU A 48 -5.67 0.88 21.04
CA GLU A 48 -5.82 0.68 22.48
C GLU A 48 -5.35 1.97 23.16
N LEU A 49 -6.29 2.87 23.45
CA LEU A 49 -5.98 4.17 24.03
C LEU A 49 -6.68 4.33 25.39
N ASN A 50 -5.92 4.79 26.39
CA ASN A 50 -6.45 5.16 27.70
C ASN A 50 -7.12 6.54 27.65
N MET A 51 -8.19 6.69 26.87
CA MET A 51 -8.97 7.92 26.81
C MET A 51 -10.45 7.66 26.49
N PRO A 52 -11.39 8.51 26.95
CA PRO A 52 -12.80 8.38 26.59
C PRO A 52 -13.02 8.49 25.08
N ALA A 53 -13.98 7.72 24.54
CA ALA A 53 -14.26 7.68 23.11
C ALA A 53 -14.61 9.05 22.50
N ALA A 54 -15.32 9.90 23.25
CA ALA A 54 -15.65 11.26 22.81
C ALA A 54 -14.41 12.16 22.68
N ASP A 55 -13.48 12.05 23.62
CA ASP A 55 -12.21 12.80 23.59
C ASP A 55 -11.29 12.27 22.48
N LEU A 56 -11.34 10.96 22.21
CA LEU A 56 -10.62 10.35 21.10
C LEU A 56 -11.13 10.89 19.76
N GLU A 57 -12.43 10.86 19.53
CA GLU A 57 -13.01 11.39 18.29
C GLU A 57 -12.66 12.86 18.08
N ALA A 58 -12.78 13.70 19.11
CA ALA A 58 -12.40 15.10 19.04
C ALA A 58 -10.90 15.26 18.74
N SER A 59 -10.06 14.41 19.32
CA SER A 59 -8.61 14.44 19.10
C SER A 59 -8.23 13.94 17.71
N LEU A 60 -8.91 12.93 17.17
CA LEU A 60 -8.76 12.46 15.80
C LEU A 60 -9.17 13.54 14.79
N LYS A 61 -10.32 14.19 15.00
CA LYS A 61 -10.78 15.32 14.18
C LYS A 61 -9.79 16.49 14.21
N ARG A 62 -9.16 16.74 15.36
CA ARG A 62 -8.09 17.75 15.50
C ARG A 62 -6.78 17.29 14.84
N ALA A 63 -6.35 16.05 15.02
CA ALA A 63 -5.12 15.58 14.38
C ALA A 63 -5.26 15.58 12.84
N TRP A 64 -6.47 15.31 12.32
CA TRP A 64 -6.81 15.38 10.90
C TRP A 64 -7.25 16.78 10.44
N ILE A 65 -6.70 17.84 11.05
CA ILE A 65 -7.10 19.27 10.86
C ILE A 65 -7.14 19.71 9.39
N GLN A 66 -6.29 19.16 8.51
CA GLN A 66 -6.21 19.58 7.10
C GLN A 66 -7.34 19.04 6.21
N LEU A 67 -8.07 17.98 6.61
CA LEU A 67 -8.97 17.26 5.71
C LEU A 67 -10.31 16.93 6.38
N ARG A 68 -10.99 17.93 6.94
CA ARG A 68 -12.31 17.73 7.60
C ARG A 68 -13.34 17.02 6.72
N SER A 69 -13.23 17.10 5.40
CA SER A 69 -14.11 16.40 4.44
C SER A 69 -13.75 14.93 4.20
N THR A 70 -12.60 14.47 4.68
CA THR A 70 -12.12 13.08 4.48
C THR A 70 -11.94 12.31 5.77
N PHE A 71 -12.40 12.86 6.90
CA PHE A 71 -12.55 12.13 8.15
C PHE A 71 -14.01 11.70 8.34
N ILE A 72 -14.25 10.40 8.45
CA ILE A 72 -15.60 9.82 8.54
C ILE A 72 -15.71 8.96 9.79
N VAL A 73 -16.67 9.26 10.66
CA VAL A 73 -17.06 8.33 11.73
C VAL A 73 -18.05 7.34 11.12
N SER A 74 -17.67 6.06 11.05
CA SER A 74 -18.48 5.01 10.46
C SER A 74 -19.31 4.28 11.51
N VAL A 75 -20.51 3.84 11.12
CA VAL A 75 -21.41 3.00 11.92
C VAL A 75 -21.17 1.50 11.69
N ALA A 76 -20.27 1.13 10.78
CA ALA A 76 -19.89 -0.28 10.58
C ALA A 76 -19.31 -0.87 11.87
N THR A 77 -19.52 -2.17 12.07
CA THR A 77 -19.06 -2.89 13.26
C THR A 77 -17.54 -2.92 13.32
N ASP A 78 -16.91 -3.28 12.19
CA ASP A 78 -15.46 -3.36 12.04
C ASP A 78 -15.02 -3.04 10.59
N GLY A 79 -13.71 -3.00 10.38
CA GLY A 79 -13.12 -2.75 9.06
C GLY A 79 -13.42 -3.81 8.01
N ASP A 80 -13.68 -5.07 8.40
CA ASP A 80 -13.98 -6.15 7.46
C ASP A 80 -15.42 -6.05 6.91
N GLU A 81 -16.35 -5.52 7.73
CA GLU A 81 -17.68 -5.11 7.31
C GLU A 81 -17.66 -3.80 6.49
N LEU A 82 -16.79 -2.86 6.87
CA LEU A 82 -16.66 -1.58 6.17
C LEU A 82 -16.16 -1.76 4.73
N HIS A 83 -15.12 -2.57 4.54
CA HIS A 83 -14.44 -2.73 3.25
C HIS A 83 -15.38 -2.98 2.05
N PRO A 84 -16.32 -3.94 2.07
CA PRO A 84 -17.21 -4.20 0.94
C PRO A 84 -18.32 -3.15 0.76
N THR A 85 -18.63 -2.34 1.77
CA THR A 85 -19.80 -1.43 1.76
C THR A 85 -19.45 0.00 1.34
N VAL A 86 -18.19 0.38 1.43
CA VAL A 86 -17.75 1.75 1.11
C VAL A 86 -17.59 1.97 -0.40
N PRO A 87 -18.06 3.12 -0.94
CA PRO A 87 -17.88 3.45 -2.34
C PRO A 87 -16.40 3.71 -2.66
N PRO A 88 -16.01 3.75 -3.94
CA PRO A 88 -14.70 4.23 -4.36
C PRO A 88 -14.40 5.63 -3.78
N ILE A 89 -13.13 5.87 -3.43
CA ILE A 89 -12.68 7.16 -2.91
C ILE A 89 -12.22 8.08 -4.05
N ALA A 90 -12.53 9.37 -3.94
CA ALA A 90 -11.93 10.40 -4.80
C ALA A 90 -10.60 10.93 -4.24
N GLN A 91 -10.39 10.80 -2.92
CA GLN A 91 -9.22 11.29 -2.19
C GLN A 91 -8.97 10.44 -0.95
N THR A 92 -7.76 10.49 -0.41
CA THR A 92 -7.38 9.78 0.82
C THR A 92 -8.37 10.09 1.95
N THR A 93 -8.96 9.05 2.53
CA THR A 93 -10.05 9.12 3.49
C THR A 93 -9.72 8.27 4.72
N LEU A 94 -9.85 8.86 5.90
CA LEU A 94 -9.69 8.20 7.19
C LEU A 94 -11.06 7.94 7.81
N TYR A 95 -11.34 6.68 8.14
CA TYR A 95 -12.53 6.29 8.88
C TYR A 95 -12.16 5.96 10.32
N TYR A 96 -13.04 6.33 11.25
CA TYR A 96 -13.00 5.89 12.64
C TYR A 96 -14.25 5.07 12.94
N LEU A 97 -14.06 3.89 13.53
CA LEU A 97 -15.14 2.98 13.94
C LEU A 97 -15.16 2.93 15.46
N PRO A 98 -16.09 3.65 16.13
CA PRO A 98 -16.08 3.77 17.59
C PRO A 98 -16.30 2.45 18.32
N THR A 99 -17.13 1.57 17.76
CA THR A 99 -17.49 0.28 18.38
C THR A 99 -16.28 -0.61 18.62
N THR A 100 -15.39 -0.67 17.64
CA THR A 100 -14.17 -1.48 17.70
C THR A 100 -12.94 -0.64 17.96
N SER A 101 -13.02 0.69 18.04
CA SER A 101 -11.85 1.57 18.14
C SER A 101 -10.84 1.35 17.00
N GLU A 102 -11.34 1.18 15.78
CA GLU A 102 -10.52 0.98 14.58
C GLU A 102 -10.37 2.30 13.79
N LEU A 103 -9.16 2.52 13.28
CA LEU A 103 -8.89 3.51 12.24
C LEU A 103 -8.64 2.80 10.92
N ILE A 104 -9.35 3.23 9.87
CA ILE A 104 -9.20 2.71 8.53
C ILE A 104 -8.76 3.84 7.59
N LEU A 105 -7.54 3.76 7.08
CA LEU A 105 -7.05 4.69 6.06
C LEU A 105 -7.20 4.07 4.68
N ARG A 106 -8.00 4.71 3.82
CA ARG A 106 -8.12 4.39 2.41
C ARG A 106 -7.39 5.43 1.58
N ALA A 107 -6.47 4.99 0.72
CA ALA A 107 -5.72 5.89 -0.15
C ALA A 107 -5.45 5.25 -1.52
N PRO A 108 -5.48 6.01 -2.63
CA PRO A 108 -4.99 5.53 -3.91
C PRO A 108 -3.53 5.07 -3.82
N HIS A 109 -3.22 3.87 -4.30
CA HIS A 109 -1.89 3.26 -4.13
C HIS A 109 -0.79 4.02 -4.90
N HIS A 110 -1.16 4.82 -5.91
CA HIS A 110 -0.20 5.70 -6.60
C HIS A 110 0.32 6.86 -5.73
N LEU A 111 -0.23 7.07 -4.53
CA LEU A 111 0.24 8.09 -3.59
C LEU A 111 1.10 7.53 -2.47
N LEU A 112 0.91 6.25 -2.11
CA LEU A 112 1.40 5.69 -0.86
C LEU A 112 1.73 4.21 -1.06
N ASP A 113 2.96 3.83 -0.68
CA ASP A 113 3.32 2.45 -0.46
C ASP A 113 3.20 2.01 1.01
N GLY A 114 3.43 0.73 1.27
CA GLY A 114 3.33 0.17 2.63
C GLY A 114 4.28 0.85 3.64
N THR A 115 5.49 1.22 3.24
CA THR A 115 6.43 1.94 4.13
C THR A 115 5.96 3.37 4.37
N GLY A 116 5.44 4.02 3.33
CA GLY A 116 4.85 5.34 3.39
C GLY A 116 3.67 5.40 4.36
N ILE A 117 2.79 4.41 4.31
CA ILE A 117 1.66 4.25 5.24
C ILE A 117 2.15 4.07 6.68
N MET A 118 3.17 3.25 6.93
CA MET A 118 3.72 3.09 8.29
C MET A 118 4.28 4.40 8.85
N ARG A 119 5.00 5.18 8.03
CA ARG A 119 5.53 6.50 8.40
C ARG A 119 4.42 7.52 8.65
N LEU A 120 3.35 7.47 7.84
CA LEU A 120 2.18 8.30 8.02
C LEU A 120 1.50 8.00 9.36
N TRP A 121 1.30 6.72 9.68
CA TRP A 121 0.73 6.30 10.96
C TRP A 121 1.59 6.72 12.14
N ASP A 122 2.89 6.49 12.09
CA ASP A 122 3.83 6.90 13.15
C ASP A 122 3.72 8.40 13.46
N ARG A 123 3.77 9.25 12.43
CA ARG A 123 3.62 10.71 12.58
C ARG A 123 2.24 11.10 13.08
N PHE A 124 1.19 10.49 12.52
CA PHE A 124 -0.19 10.79 12.90
C PHE A 124 -0.47 10.45 14.36
N LEU A 125 -0.05 9.27 14.82
CA LEU A 125 -0.19 8.84 16.21
C LEU A 125 0.68 9.70 17.14
N GLY A 126 1.89 10.09 16.70
CA GLY A 126 2.73 11.03 17.44
C GLY A 126 2.04 12.38 17.67
N ILE A 127 1.38 12.92 16.65
CA ILE A 127 0.58 14.16 16.74
C ILE A 127 -0.65 13.96 17.63
N LEU A 128 -1.28 12.78 17.58
CA LEU A 128 -2.44 12.48 18.42
C LEU A 128 -2.09 12.46 19.91
N VAL A 129 -0.94 11.88 20.26
CA VAL A 129 -0.45 11.77 21.65
C VAL A 129 0.14 13.10 22.13
N SER A 130 0.85 13.82 21.26
CA SER A 130 1.52 15.09 21.58
C SER A 130 1.14 16.17 20.56
N PRO A 131 -0.08 16.75 20.67
CA PRO A 131 -0.55 17.73 19.71
C PRO A 131 0.36 18.97 19.70
N PRO A 132 0.81 19.43 18.52
CA PRO A 132 1.53 20.69 18.44
C PRO A 132 0.62 21.83 18.87
N GLU A 133 1.17 22.84 19.55
CA GLU A 133 0.44 24.06 19.87
C GLU A 133 -0.13 24.68 18.58
N ALA A 134 -1.42 25.05 18.58
CA ALA A 134 -2.12 25.53 17.39
C ALA A 134 -1.43 26.75 16.72
N THR A 135 -0.69 27.55 17.48
CA THR A 135 0.09 28.71 17.01
C THR A 135 1.40 28.32 16.32
N LYS A 136 1.85 27.06 16.45
CA LYS A 136 3.08 26.52 15.85
C LYS A 136 2.82 25.70 14.59
N ILE A 137 1.55 25.43 14.25
CA ILE A 137 1.20 24.78 12.99
C ILE A 137 1.21 25.85 11.89
N THR A 138 2.41 26.21 11.43
CA THR A 138 2.58 26.89 10.16
C THR A 138 2.68 25.82 9.08
N PHE A 139 1.78 25.88 8.09
CA PHE A 139 2.01 25.20 6.83
C PHE A 139 2.98 26.10 6.07
N PRO A 140 4.29 25.81 6.01
CA PRO A 140 5.18 26.53 5.09
C PRO A 140 4.66 26.35 3.66
N ASP A 141 5.26 27.02 2.67
CA ASP A 141 5.00 26.72 1.26
C ASP A 141 5.15 25.20 1.00
N GLU A 142 3.99 24.53 1.07
CA GLU A 142 3.72 23.10 0.95
C GLU A 142 4.41 22.38 -0.21
N PRO A 143 4.66 22.99 -1.39
CA PRO A 143 5.34 22.32 -2.50
C PRO A 143 6.68 21.68 -2.14
N SER A 144 7.47 22.32 -1.27
CA SER A 144 8.82 21.84 -0.93
C SER A 144 8.81 20.49 -0.20
N TRP A 145 7.67 20.09 0.35
CA TRP A 145 7.50 18.82 1.08
C TRP A 145 6.86 17.73 0.22
N LEU A 146 6.34 18.08 -0.96
CA LEU A 146 5.77 17.12 -1.88
C LEU A 146 6.88 16.22 -2.42
N PRO A 147 6.70 14.89 -2.41
CA PRO A 147 7.76 13.99 -2.83
C PRO A 147 8.03 14.11 -4.32
N PRO A 148 9.30 14.15 -4.75
CA PRO A 148 9.65 13.94 -6.13
C PRO A 148 9.26 12.52 -6.57
N SER A 149 9.15 12.32 -7.89
CA SER A 149 8.91 10.98 -8.45
C SER A 149 10.08 10.05 -8.21
N LEU A 150 9.85 8.74 -8.22
CA LEU A 150 10.95 7.78 -8.11
C LEU A 150 11.95 7.95 -9.28
N SER A 151 11.44 8.16 -10.50
CA SER A 151 12.27 8.41 -11.68
C SER A 151 13.14 9.67 -11.51
N GLU A 152 12.58 10.75 -10.96
CA GLU A 152 13.33 11.98 -10.67
C GLU A 152 14.41 11.76 -9.62
N VAL A 153 14.08 11.08 -8.52
CA VAL A 153 15.05 10.78 -7.45
C VAL A 153 16.21 9.93 -7.96
N LEU A 154 15.90 8.96 -8.84
CA LEU A 154 16.89 8.06 -9.43
C LEU A 154 17.59 8.64 -10.67
N GLY A 155 17.17 9.81 -11.16
CA GLY A 155 17.69 10.39 -12.40
C GLY A 155 17.42 9.53 -13.63
N VAL A 156 16.33 8.76 -13.64
CA VAL A 156 15.95 7.89 -14.76
C VAL A 156 15.42 8.76 -15.90
N PRO A 157 15.94 8.61 -17.14
CA PRO A 157 15.44 9.35 -18.29
C PRO A 157 14.00 8.94 -18.62
N ASP A 158 13.23 9.87 -19.20
CA ASP A 158 11.83 9.63 -19.56
C ASP A 158 11.66 8.45 -20.54
N GLU A 159 12.65 8.24 -21.42
CA GLU A 159 12.66 7.17 -22.40
C GLU A 159 13.86 6.24 -22.16
N PRO A 160 13.64 4.92 -22.00
CA PRO A 160 14.74 3.99 -21.87
C PRO A 160 15.54 3.86 -23.18
N THR A 161 16.84 3.65 -23.07
CA THR A 161 17.69 3.37 -24.24
C THR A 161 17.32 2.02 -24.88
N PRO A 162 17.68 1.76 -26.14
CA PRO A 162 17.47 0.45 -26.77
C PRO A 162 18.03 -0.71 -25.94
N GLU A 163 19.19 -0.53 -25.32
CA GLU A 163 19.85 -1.52 -24.46
C GLU A 163 19.07 -1.76 -23.18
N GLN A 164 18.57 -0.69 -22.54
CA GLN A 164 17.71 -0.79 -21.36
C GLN A 164 16.40 -1.50 -21.69
N ARG A 165 15.78 -1.21 -22.84
CA ARG A 165 14.57 -1.92 -23.30
C ARG A 165 14.85 -3.40 -23.52
N ALA A 166 15.96 -3.75 -24.17
CA ALA A 166 16.36 -5.14 -24.37
C ALA A 166 16.56 -5.87 -23.02
N MET A 167 17.23 -5.22 -22.06
CA MET A 167 17.43 -5.77 -20.71
C MET A 167 16.10 -5.96 -19.96
N ILE A 168 15.18 -4.99 -20.03
CA ILE A 168 13.85 -5.10 -19.41
C ILE A 168 13.07 -6.26 -20.02
N MET A 169 13.08 -6.41 -21.34
CA MET A 169 12.41 -7.51 -22.04
C MET A 169 13.02 -8.86 -21.67
N GLU A 170 14.34 -8.95 -21.52
CA GLU A 170 15.03 -10.16 -21.05
C GLU A 170 14.58 -10.53 -19.64
N MET A 171 14.52 -9.57 -18.71
CA MET A 171 14.07 -9.80 -17.34
C MET A 171 12.59 -10.23 -17.28
N PHE A 172 11.76 -9.70 -18.19
CA PHE A 172 10.32 -10.01 -18.23
C PHE A 172 10.00 -11.30 -18.99
N ARG A 173 10.94 -11.82 -19.80
CA ARG A 173 10.75 -13.03 -20.62
C ARG A 173 10.22 -14.23 -19.82
N PRO A 174 10.74 -14.59 -18.63
CA PRO A 174 10.21 -15.73 -17.89
C PRO A 174 8.73 -15.60 -17.56
N TYR A 175 8.27 -14.38 -17.23
CA TYR A 175 6.86 -14.10 -16.98
C TYR A 175 6.02 -14.23 -18.24
N GLN A 176 6.53 -13.80 -19.41
CA GLN A 176 5.83 -13.94 -20.69
C GLN A 176 5.70 -15.39 -21.14
N GLU A 177 6.75 -16.19 -20.97
CA GLU A 177 6.81 -17.57 -21.49
C GLU A 177 6.02 -18.56 -20.63
N HIS A 178 5.96 -18.31 -19.32
CA HIS A 178 5.49 -19.32 -18.36
C HIS A 178 4.37 -18.78 -17.45
N GLY A 179 3.92 -17.54 -17.66
CA GLY A 179 2.81 -16.92 -16.96
C GLY A 179 1.44 -17.34 -17.52
N PRO A 180 0.42 -17.54 -16.67
CA PRO A 180 0.45 -17.48 -15.22
C PRO A 180 1.21 -18.69 -14.62
N GLY A 181 1.88 -18.48 -13.48
CA GLY A 181 2.52 -19.58 -12.75
C GLY A 181 1.50 -20.53 -12.11
N ILE A 182 1.98 -21.64 -11.54
CA ILE A 182 1.13 -22.62 -10.82
C ILE A 182 0.30 -21.96 -9.72
N GLY A 183 -0.92 -22.44 -9.54
CA GLY A 183 -1.86 -21.94 -8.54
C GLY A 183 -2.95 -22.95 -8.20
N PRO A 184 -3.73 -22.70 -7.14
CA PRO A 184 -4.82 -23.57 -6.74
C PRO A 184 -5.95 -23.58 -7.77
N ILE A 185 -6.71 -24.68 -7.79
CA ILE A 185 -7.93 -24.79 -8.62
C ILE A 185 -8.91 -23.69 -8.23
N SER A 186 -9.24 -22.83 -9.19
CA SER A 186 -10.24 -21.79 -9.00
C SER A 186 -11.64 -22.35 -9.22
N ASN A 187 -12.42 -22.44 -8.14
CA ASN A 187 -13.83 -22.83 -8.20
C ASN A 187 -14.77 -21.66 -8.62
N LEU A 188 -14.22 -20.52 -9.04
CA LEU A 188 -15.00 -19.35 -9.46
C LEU A 188 -15.73 -19.57 -10.80
N GLY A 189 -15.17 -20.38 -11.70
CA GLY A 189 -15.72 -20.58 -13.04
C GLY A 189 -15.85 -19.25 -13.80
N SER A 190 -17.05 -18.95 -14.32
CA SER A 190 -17.37 -17.70 -15.03
C SER A 190 -17.96 -16.60 -14.14
N ARG A 191 -17.93 -16.76 -12.81
CA ARG A 191 -18.47 -15.74 -11.90
C ARG A 191 -17.64 -14.46 -11.99
N PRO A 192 -18.28 -13.28 -11.93
CA PRO A 192 -17.55 -12.02 -11.90
C PRO A 192 -16.68 -11.93 -10.64
N ALA A 193 -15.65 -11.10 -10.70
CA ALA A 193 -14.83 -10.79 -9.54
C ALA A 193 -15.71 -10.27 -8.40
N GLY A 194 -15.56 -10.85 -7.21
CA GLY A 194 -16.23 -10.41 -5.99
C GLY A 194 -15.44 -9.29 -5.31
N TYR A 195 -15.95 -8.86 -4.15
CA TYR A 195 -15.24 -7.91 -3.29
C TYR A 195 -13.97 -8.55 -2.71
N CYS A 196 -12.90 -7.76 -2.61
CA CYS A 196 -11.70 -8.18 -1.90
C CYS A 196 -12.04 -8.49 -0.44
N ARG A 197 -11.46 -9.58 0.08
CA ARG A 197 -11.59 -10.05 1.46
C ARG A 197 -10.20 -10.26 2.03
N HIS A 198 -10.09 -10.10 3.34
CA HIS A 198 -8.85 -10.27 4.08
C HIS A 198 -8.99 -11.47 5.03
N ALA A 199 -7.94 -12.29 5.11
CA ALA A 199 -7.81 -13.37 6.06
C ALA A 199 -6.48 -13.21 6.81
N LYS A 200 -6.54 -13.34 8.14
CA LYS A 200 -5.38 -13.16 9.04
C LYS A 200 -5.11 -14.44 9.80
N LEU A 201 -3.88 -14.92 9.74
CA LEU A 201 -3.36 -15.95 10.62
C LEU A 201 -2.41 -15.33 11.64
N VAL A 202 -2.75 -15.40 12.92
CA VAL A 202 -1.87 -14.95 14.01
C VAL A 202 -1.02 -16.13 14.48
N VAL A 203 0.29 -16.05 14.23
CA VAL A 203 1.24 -17.06 14.69
C VAL A 203 1.64 -16.74 16.15
N PRO A 204 1.50 -17.68 17.11
CA PRO A 204 1.85 -17.45 18.50
C PRO A 204 3.32 -17.02 18.70
N PRO A 205 3.63 -16.20 19.72
CA PRO A 205 4.98 -15.68 19.95
C PRO A 205 6.07 -16.75 20.05
N HIS A 206 5.78 -17.87 20.72
CA HIS A 206 6.75 -18.96 20.88
C HIS A 206 7.09 -19.65 19.54
N ILE A 207 6.11 -19.79 18.63
CA ILE A 207 6.33 -20.33 17.28
C ILE A 207 7.11 -19.33 16.44
N THR A 208 6.73 -18.06 16.48
CA THR A 208 7.46 -16.98 15.79
C THR A 208 8.92 -16.93 16.22
N GLN A 209 9.19 -17.06 17.52
CA GLN A 209 10.55 -17.12 18.06
C GLN A 209 11.31 -18.35 17.56
N ALA A 210 10.69 -19.53 17.54
CA ALA A 210 11.30 -20.74 17.02
C ALA A 210 11.67 -20.61 15.53
N ILE A 211 10.78 -20.02 14.72
CA ILE A 211 11.04 -19.73 13.29
C ILE A 211 12.24 -18.79 13.14
N ILE A 212 12.29 -17.70 13.91
CA ILE A 212 13.40 -16.73 13.86
C ILE A 212 14.73 -17.42 14.18
N GLN A 213 14.79 -18.23 15.23
CA GLN A 213 16.02 -18.93 15.61
C GLN A 213 16.46 -19.94 14.55
N ALA A 214 15.52 -20.69 13.97
CA ALA A 214 15.82 -21.63 12.89
C ALA A 214 16.36 -20.92 11.64
N CYS A 215 15.78 -19.76 11.27
CA CYS A 215 16.25 -18.95 10.14
C CYS A 215 17.68 -18.44 10.38
N LYS A 216 17.96 -17.91 11.58
CA LYS A 216 19.29 -17.46 11.98
C LYS A 216 20.33 -18.58 11.92
N ALA A 217 20.01 -19.75 12.47
CA ALA A 217 20.89 -20.92 12.45
C ALA A 217 21.20 -21.41 11.01
N LYS A 218 20.31 -21.14 10.05
CA LYS A 218 20.46 -21.51 8.64
C LYS A 218 21.02 -20.38 7.77
N GLY A 219 21.29 -19.19 8.33
CA GLY A 219 21.78 -18.04 7.58
C GLY A 219 20.79 -17.49 6.54
N ILE A 220 19.48 -17.66 6.75
CA ILE A 220 18.43 -17.15 5.86
C ILE A 220 17.53 -16.15 6.57
N SER A 221 16.84 -15.30 5.81
CA SER A 221 15.84 -14.39 6.36
C SER A 221 14.51 -15.10 6.62
N VAL A 222 13.72 -14.58 7.57
CA VAL A 222 12.35 -15.06 7.81
C VAL A 222 11.50 -14.91 6.55
N SER A 223 11.62 -13.81 5.82
CA SER A 223 10.88 -13.57 4.57
C SER A 223 11.20 -14.63 3.50
N SER A 224 12.47 -15.01 3.36
CA SER A 224 12.89 -16.08 2.44
C SER A 224 12.29 -17.44 2.85
N ALA A 225 12.25 -17.74 4.15
CA ALA A 225 11.66 -18.98 4.66
C ALA A 225 10.13 -19.03 4.42
N ILE A 226 9.43 -17.91 4.66
CA ILE A 226 7.99 -17.80 4.39
C ILE A 226 7.70 -17.94 2.89
N GLN A 227 8.49 -17.29 2.03
CA GLN A 227 8.35 -17.43 0.58
C GLN A 227 8.57 -18.88 0.12
N ALA A 228 9.57 -19.57 0.66
CA ALA A 228 9.80 -20.98 0.36
C ALA A 228 8.64 -21.88 0.81
N ALA A 229 8.09 -21.64 2.01
CA ALA A 229 6.92 -22.36 2.51
C ALA A 229 5.67 -22.10 1.65
N TYR A 230 5.47 -20.86 1.20
CA TYR A 230 4.40 -20.50 0.27
C TYR A 230 4.53 -21.26 -1.06
N ILE A 231 5.72 -21.29 -1.66
CA ILE A 231 5.98 -22.04 -2.90
C ILE A 231 5.66 -23.53 -2.73
N GLN A 232 6.10 -24.14 -1.62
CA GLN A 232 5.80 -25.54 -1.34
C GLN A 232 4.29 -25.79 -1.19
N THR A 233 3.59 -24.89 -0.51
CA THR A 233 2.14 -24.96 -0.33
C THR A 233 1.41 -24.83 -1.68
N ILE A 234 1.78 -23.85 -2.49
CA ILE A 234 1.21 -23.68 -3.84
C ILE A 234 1.46 -24.90 -4.70
N LYS A 235 2.66 -25.49 -4.66
CA LYS A 235 2.99 -26.72 -5.38
C LYS A 235 2.11 -27.90 -4.94
N GLN A 236 1.85 -28.05 -3.64
CA GLN A 236 0.99 -29.10 -3.11
C GLN A 236 -0.47 -28.96 -3.53
N HIS A 237 -0.93 -27.72 -3.71
CA HIS A 237 -2.31 -27.41 -4.07
C HIS A 237 -2.50 -27.02 -5.54
N ALA A 238 -1.45 -27.12 -6.36
CA ALA A 238 -1.49 -26.72 -7.76
C ALA A 238 -2.51 -27.56 -8.53
N ASP A 239 -3.25 -26.93 -9.44
CA ASP A 239 -4.12 -27.66 -10.37
C ASP A 239 -3.26 -28.66 -11.19
N PRO A 240 -3.50 -29.97 -11.07
CA PRO A 240 -2.72 -30.97 -11.80
C PRO A 240 -2.88 -30.86 -13.33
N ASN A 241 -3.93 -30.18 -13.80
CA ASN A 241 -4.18 -29.93 -15.21
C ASN A 241 -3.63 -28.56 -15.67
N HIS A 242 -2.95 -27.82 -14.79
CA HIS A 242 -2.37 -26.53 -15.14
C HIS A 242 -1.28 -26.70 -16.21
N PRO A 243 -1.27 -25.88 -17.29
CA PRO A 243 -0.34 -26.06 -18.40
C PRO A 243 1.13 -25.75 -18.06
N SER A 244 1.36 -24.97 -16.98
CA SER A 244 2.69 -24.63 -16.48
C SER A 244 2.99 -25.38 -15.19
N SER A 245 4.24 -25.85 -15.05
CA SER A 245 4.80 -26.39 -13.80
C SER A 245 5.64 -25.37 -13.01
N HIS A 246 5.70 -24.12 -13.47
CA HIS A 246 6.58 -23.10 -12.92
C HIS A 246 5.86 -22.25 -11.88
N TYR A 247 6.51 -22.04 -10.72
CA TYR A 247 6.12 -20.95 -9.83
C TYR A 247 6.74 -19.65 -10.34
N ILE A 248 5.89 -18.66 -10.62
CA ILE A 248 6.29 -17.34 -11.11
C ILE A 248 5.50 -16.29 -10.37
N THR A 249 6.19 -15.28 -9.86
CA THR A 249 5.59 -14.15 -9.18
C THR A 249 6.37 -12.90 -9.52
N THR A 250 5.68 -11.76 -9.52
CA THR A 250 6.33 -10.47 -9.34
C THR A 250 6.51 -10.23 -7.85
N ALA A 251 7.60 -9.58 -7.45
CA ALA A 251 7.88 -9.22 -6.07
C ALA A 251 8.18 -7.73 -6.01
N GLN A 252 7.69 -7.06 -4.97
CA GLN A 252 7.91 -5.65 -4.76
C GLN A 252 9.00 -5.44 -3.71
N PHE A 253 9.92 -4.52 -3.96
CA PHE A 253 11.04 -4.23 -3.09
C PHE A 253 11.03 -2.77 -2.66
N ASN A 254 11.33 -2.53 -1.37
CA ASN A 254 11.50 -1.18 -0.86
C ASN A 254 12.81 -0.58 -1.38
N VAL A 255 12.72 0.49 -2.16
CA VAL A 255 13.91 1.15 -2.73
C VAL A 255 14.44 2.30 -1.90
N ARG A 256 13.75 2.73 -0.83
CA ARG A 256 14.22 3.80 0.07
C ARG A 256 15.67 3.63 0.57
N PRO A 257 16.17 2.41 0.87
CA PRO A 257 17.58 2.23 1.25
C PRO A 257 18.60 2.65 0.19
N TYR A 258 18.18 2.78 -1.08
CA TYR A 258 19.02 3.16 -2.21
C TYR A 258 18.80 4.61 -2.65
N LEU A 259 17.90 5.35 -2.00
CA LEU A 259 17.60 6.74 -2.33
C LEU A 259 18.48 7.70 -1.52
N PRO A 260 18.69 8.94 -2.01
CA PRO A 260 19.26 10.02 -1.21
C PRO A 260 18.51 10.18 0.13
N PRO A 261 19.20 10.47 1.25
CA PRO A 261 18.59 10.52 2.58
C PRO A 261 17.37 11.43 2.71
N GLN A 262 17.34 12.55 1.99
CA GLN A 262 16.20 13.47 1.98
C GLN A 262 14.97 12.84 1.30
N ALA A 263 15.17 12.19 0.14
CA ALA A 263 14.10 11.51 -0.58
C ALA A 263 13.55 10.32 0.23
N ALA A 264 14.41 9.55 0.88
CA ALA A 264 14.01 8.38 1.68
C ALA A 264 13.06 8.72 2.87
N GLN A 265 12.93 10.00 3.24
CA GLN A 265 12.12 10.44 4.37
C GLN A 265 10.63 10.65 4.04
N HIS A 266 10.27 10.81 2.76
CA HIS A 266 8.89 11.10 2.38
C HIS A 266 7.95 9.93 2.75
N ALA A 267 6.84 10.27 3.39
CA ALA A 267 5.79 9.32 3.74
C ALA A 267 4.81 9.10 2.58
N ALA A 268 4.37 10.17 1.91
CA ALA A 268 3.40 10.11 0.82
C ALA A 268 4.05 9.83 -0.55
N SER A 269 4.84 8.76 -0.64
CA SER A 269 5.52 8.37 -1.88
C SER A 269 5.39 6.87 -2.16
N LEU A 270 5.47 6.52 -3.45
CA LEU A 270 5.55 5.16 -3.96
C LEU A 270 7.00 4.88 -4.36
N TYR A 271 7.81 4.50 -3.38
CA TYR A 271 9.21 4.12 -3.55
C TYR A 271 9.35 2.61 -3.40
N LEU A 272 8.71 1.92 -4.34
CA LEU A 272 8.81 0.48 -4.57
C LEU A 272 9.24 0.22 -6.02
N ILE A 273 9.83 -0.95 -6.26
CA ILE A 273 10.02 -1.55 -7.60
C ILE A 273 9.51 -2.97 -7.61
#